data_AF-A0A351VGJ5-F1
#
_entry.id   AF-A0A351VGJ5-F1
#
_cell.length_a   1.000
_cell.length_b   1.000
_cell.length_c   1.000
_cell.angle_alpha   90.00
_cell.angle_beta   90.00
_cell.angle_gamma   90.00
#
_symmetry.space_group_name_H-M   'P 1'
#
loop_
_entity.id
_entity.type
_entity.pdbx_description
1 polymer ?
#
loop_
_entity_poly.entity_id
_entity_poly.type
_entity_poly.pdbx_seq_one_letter_code
_entity_poly.pdbx_strand_id
1 'polypeptide(L)'
;MRSRGPRTVTLPSPDAAAALVKKMRGEADGNSNYRSKSLKIHGPVCAKCGREFDAASLNLLTVHHKDGNHHNNPPDGSNWENLCVHCHDDEHSRGVLGEYLSGG
;
A
#
# COMPACT_ATOMS: atom_id res chain seq x y z
N MET A 1 -14.52 -39.57 7.24
CA MET A 1 -14.46 -38.24 6.60
C MET A 1 -15.72 -37.46 6.95
N ARG A 2 -15.65 -36.16 7.30
CA ARG A 2 -16.86 -35.33 7.50
C ARG A 2 -17.32 -34.82 6.13
N SER A 3 -18.52 -35.22 5.70
CA SER A 3 -19.13 -34.78 4.44
C SER A 3 -19.42 -33.28 4.48
N ARG A 4 -18.85 -32.52 3.54
CA ARG A 4 -19.18 -31.09 3.36
C ARG A 4 -20.50 -30.99 2.61
N GLY A 5 -21.60 -30.78 3.34
CA GLY A 5 -22.89 -30.44 2.74
C GLY A 5 -22.90 -29.00 2.19
N PRO A 6 -23.83 -28.67 1.28
CA PRO A 6 -23.96 -27.33 0.72
C PRO A 6 -24.28 -26.32 1.83
N ARG A 7 -23.44 -25.28 1.96
CA ARG A 7 -23.69 -24.16 2.86
C ARG A 7 -24.57 -23.14 2.16
N THR A 8 -25.71 -22.82 2.76
CA THR A 8 -26.49 -21.64 2.38
C THR A 8 -25.75 -20.39 2.87
N VAL A 9 -25.45 -19.47 1.95
CA VAL A 9 -24.84 -18.19 2.27
C VAL A 9 -25.91 -17.12 2.10
N THR A 10 -26.17 -16.37 3.16
CA THR A 10 -27.04 -15.18 3.08
C THR A 10 -26.30 -14.08 2.33
N LEU A 11 -26.81 -13.69 1.17
CA LEU A 11 -26.24 -12.59 0.39
C LEU A 11 -26.66 -11.24 1.00
N PRO A 12 -25.78 -10.23 0.96
CA PRO A 12 -26.13 -8.86 1.38
C PRO A 12 -27.24 -8.28 0.48
N SER A 13 -28.01 -7.34 1.04
CA SER A 13 -29.00 -6.59 0.27
C SER A 13 -28.33 -5.78 -0.87
N PRO A 14 -29.06 -5.41 -1.93
CA PRO A 14 -28.52 -4.60 -3.02
C PRO A 14 -27.83 -3.31 -2.55
N ASP A 15 -28.41 -2.64 -1.55
CA ASP A 15 -27.83 -1.40 -0.98
C ASP A 15 -26.55 -1.68 -0.18
N ALA A 16 -26.52 -2.78 0.59
CA ALA A 16 -25.33 -3.18 1.33
C ALA A 16 -24.19 -3.62 0.38
N ALA A 17 -24.53 -4.31 -0.70
CA ALA A 17 -23.59 -4.66 -1.75
C ALA A 17 -23.05 -3.40 -2.47
N ALA A 18 -23.92 -2.44 -2.80
CA ALA A 18 -23.51 -1.18 -3.42
C ALA A 18 -22.61 -0.33 -2.51
N ALA A 19 -22.93 -0.25 -1.22
CA ALA A 19 -22.11 0.44 -0.22
C ALA A 19 -20.72 -0.21 -0.08
N LEU A 20 -20.66 -1.55 -0.07
CA LEU A 20 -19.40 -2.29 -0.03
C LEU A 20 -18.55 -2.00 -1.27
N VAL A 21 -19.14 -2.05 -2.47
CA VAL A 21 -18.46 -1.74 -3.74
C VAL A 21 -17.94 -0.29 -3.75
N LYS A 22 -18.73 0.66 -3.25
CA LYS A 22 -18.33 2.08 -3.15
C LYS A 22 -17.13 2.25 -2.21
N LYS A 23 -17.13 1.55 -1.06
CA LYS A 23 -16.00 1.58 -0.11
C LYS A 23 -14.72 1.04 -0.75
N MET A 24 -14.79 -0.12 -1.42
CA MET A 24 -13.64 -0.72 -2.10
C MET A 24 -13.07 0.18 -3.21
N ARG A 25 -13.94 0.87 -3.97
CA ARG A 25 -13.51 1.83 -4.99
C ARG A 25 -12.80 3.05 -4.39
N GLY A 26 -13.33 3.62 -3.31
CA GLY A 26 -12.70 4.76 -2.63
C GLY A 26 -11.30 4.45 -2.08
N GLU A 27 -11.10 3.23 -1.56
CA GLU A 27 -9.78 2.76 -1.11
C GLU A 27 -8.80 2.59 -2.30
N ALA A 28 -9.28 2.08 -3.44
CA ALA A 28 -8.47 1.93 -4.65
C ALA A 28 -8.10 3.28 -5.31
N ASP A 29 -9.05 4.22 -5.38
CA ASP A 29 -8.86 5.55 -5.94
C ASP A 29 -7.87 6.37 -5.10
N GLY A 30 -7.90 6.22 -3.78
CA GLY A 30 -6.91 6.81 -2.87
C GLY A 30 -5.49 6.35 -3.18
N ASN A 31 -5.30 5.03 -3.35
CA ASN A 31 -4.00 4.40 -3.62
C ASN A 31 -3.39 4.84 -4.96
N SER A 32 -4.21 4.86 -6.02
CA SER A 32 -3.78 5.33 -7.34
C SER A 32 -3.39 6.82 -7.33
N ASN A 33 -4.09 7.64 -6.54
CA ASN A 33 -3.88 9.09 -6.51
C ASN A 33 -2.58 9.47 -5.78
N TYR A 34 -2.30 8.93 -4.58
CA TYR A 34 -1.05 9.24 -3.90
C TYR A 34 0.16 8.62 -4.60
N ARG A 35 0.03 7.43 -5.21
CA ARG A 35 1.13 6.83 -5.98
C ARG A 35 1.52 7.70 -7.16
N SER A 36 0.53 8.14 -7.92
CA SER A 36 0.75 9.01 -9.08
C SER A 36 1.34 10.36 -8.66
N LYS A 37 0.93 10.91 -7.51
CA LYS A 37 1.51 12.14 -6.94
C LYS A 37 2.95 11.94 -6.48
N SER A 38 3.24 10.86 -5.75
CA SER A 38 4.58 10.53 -5.26
C SER A 38 5.57 10.39 -6.42
N LEU A 39 5.18 9.71 -7.50
CA LEU A 39 6.01 9.60 -8.71
C LEU A 39 6.25 10.93 -9.42
N LYS A 40 5.29 11.86 -9.38
CA LYS A 40 5.45 13.21 -9.95
C LYS A 40 6.38 14.08 -9.11
N ILE A 41 6.34 13.94 -7.79
CA ILE A 41 7.12 14.77 -6.85
C ILE A 41 8.56 14.23 -6.72
N HIS A 42 8.69 12.92 -6.48
CA HIS A 42 9.97 12.28 -6.15
C HIS A 42 10.64 11.59 -7.34
N GLY A 43 9.94 11.47 -8.47
CA GLY A 43 10.45 10.81 -9.66
C GLY A 43 10.47 9.27 -9.56
N PRO A 44 10.79 8.57 -10.67
CA PRO A 44 10.82 7.12 -10.73
C PRO A 44 12.16 6.56 -10.22
N VAL A 45 12.62 7.02 -9.05
CA VAL A 45 13.90 6.61 -8.45
C VAL A 45 13.67 6.07 -7.04
N CYS A 46 14.43 5.05 -6.66
CA CYS A 46 14.45 4.56 -5.29
C CYS A 46 15.24 5.51 -4.40
N ALA A 47 14.61 6.09 -3.38
CA ALA A 47 15.24 7.03 -2.44
C ALA A 47 16.37 6.39 -1.61
N LYS A 48 16.36 5.06 -1.44
CA LYS A 48 17.33 4.34 -0.61
C LYS A 48 18.55 3.84 -1.38
N CYS A 49 18.36 3.27 -2.58
CA CYS A 49 19.45 2.69 -3.37
C CYS A 49 19.79 3.44 -4.66
N GLY A 50 19.04 4.50 -4.99
CA GLY A 50 19.29 5.34 -6.17
C GLY A 50 18.95 4.68 -7.52
N ARG A 51 18.39 3.46 -7.53
CA ARG A 51 17.98 2.79 -8.77
C ARG A 51 16.86 3.57 -9.44
N GLU A 52 17.06 3.93 -10.71
CA GLU A 52 16.02 4.51 -11.56
C GLU A 52 15.18 3.42 -12.24
N PHE A 53 13.92 3.74 -12.50
CA PHE A 53 12.94 2.85 -13.11
C PHE A 53 12.35 3.51 -14.36
N ASP A 54 12.16 2.70 -15.39
CA ASP A 54 11.45 3.09 -16.60
C ASP A 54 9.97 2.69 -16.53
N ALA A 55 9.21 3.00 -17.58
CA ALA A 55 7.79 2.66 -17.65
C ALA A 55 7.52 1.14 -17.55
N ALA A 56 8.46 0.29 -18.01
CA ALA A 56 8.32 -1.16 -17.99
C ALA A 56 8.56 -1.76 -16.60
N SER A 57 9.37 -1.11 -15.78
CA SER A 57 9.77 -1.57 -14.44
C SER A 57 9.16 -0.75 -13.30
N LEU A 58 8.39 0.30 -13.60
CA LEU A 58 7.80 1.22 -12.62
C LEU A 58 6.91 0.52 -11.59
N ASN A 59 6.33 -0.63 -11.93
CA ASN A 59 5.54 -1.47 -11.01
C ASN A 59 6.38 -2.05 -9.86
N LEU A 60 7.71 -2.08 -9.99
CA LEU A 60 8.65 -2.50 -8.94
C LEU A 60 9.06 -1.36 -8.00
N LEU A 61 8.53 -0.15 -8.25
CA LEU A 61 8.71 1.03 -7.40
C LEU A 61 7.40 1.32 -6.67
N THR A 62 7.46 1.26 -5.34
CA THR A 62 6.34 1.39 -4.42
C THR A 62 6.47 2.65 -3.57
N VAL A 63 5.35 3.20 -3.11
CA VAL A 63 5.35 4.31 -2.14
C VAL A 63 5.46 3.75 -0.74
N HIS A 64 6.41 4.27 0.02
CA HIS A 64 6.58 4.02 1.45
C HIS A 64 6.12 5.25 2.24
N HIS A 65 5.37 5.03 3.32
CA HIS A 65 4.96 6.08 4.27
C HIS A 65 5.97 6.12 5.42
N LYS A 66 6.69 7.25 5.55
CA LYS A 66 7.80 7.39 6.52
C LYS A 66 7.35 7.25 7.97
N ASP A 67 6.13 7.70 8.27
CA ASP A 67 5.52 7.61 9.60
C ASP A 67 4.74 6.29 9.84
N GLY A 68 4.69 5.40 8.84
CA GLY A 68 3.90 4.16 8.87
C GLY A 68 2.38 4.36 8.74
N ASN A 69 1.86 5.58 8.73
CA ASN A 69 0.44 5.87 8.66
C ASN A 69 -0.03 6.06 7.20
N HIS A 70 -0.69 5.03 6.66
CA HIS A 70 -1.21 5.02 5.29
C HIS A 70 -2.27 6.11 5.01
N HIS A 71 -2.84 6.73 6.05
CA HIS A 71 -3.83 7.80 5.93
C HIS A 71 -3.20 9.20 5.92
N ASN A 72 -1.94 9.35 6.36
CA ASN A 72 -1.24 10.63 6.33
C ASN A 72 -0.67 10.89 4.93
N ASN A 73 -1.49 11.55 4.10
CA ASN A 73 -1.25 11.75 2.66
C ASN A 73 -1.14 13.24 2.31
N PRO A 74 -0.09 13.94 2.76
CA PRO A 74 0.05 15.38 2.56
C PRO A 74 0.22 15.71 1.06
N PRO A 75 -0.33 16.84 0.58
CA PRO A 75 -0.33 17.17 -0.85
C PRO A 75 1.07 17.47 -1.42
N ASP A 76 2.02 17.80 -0.56
CA ASP A 76 3.43 18.02 -0.90
C ASP A 76 4.27 16.73 -0.94
N GLY A 77 3.68 15.58 -0.58
CA GLY A 77 4.34 14.28 -0.56
C GLY A 77 5.44 14.15 0.50
N SER A 78 5.47 15.02 1.51
CA SER A 78 6.51 15.03 2.57
C SER A 78 6.59 13.72 3.36
N ASN A 79 5.46 13.05 3.57
CA ASN A 79 5.38 11.76 4.26
C ASN A 79 5.70 10.53 3.38
N TRP A 80 5.99 10.74 2.09
CA TRP A 80 6.23 9.65 1.15
C TRP A 80 7.68 9.58 0.72
N GLU A 81 8.10 8.38 0.34
CA GLU A 81 9.28 8.14 -0.47
C GLU A 81 9.03 6.97 -1.42
N ASN A 82 9.65 6.99 -2.60
CA ASN A 82 9.57 5.89 -3.54
C ASN A 82 10.71 4.90 -3.25
N LEU A 83 10.37 3.64 -2.96
CA LEU A 83 11.33 2.57 -2.70
C LEU A 83 11.13 1.42 -3.67
N CYS A 84 12.23 0.80 -4.10
CA CYS A 84 12.11 -0.48 -4.79
C CYS A 84 11.61 -1.55 -3.81
N VAL A 85 10.92 -2.57 -4.32
CA VAL A 85 10.35 -3.65 -3.50
C VAL A 85 11.32 -4.20 -2.44
N HIS A 86 12.60 -4.39 -2.78
CA HIS A 86 13.60 -4.88 -1.83
C HIS A 86 13.94 -3.88 -0.73
N CYS A 87 14.08 -2.59 -1.07
CA CYS A 87 14.35 -1.53 -0.10
C CYS A 87 13.15 -1.28 0.81
N HIS A 88 11.94 -1.46 0.26
CA HIS A 88 10.70 -1.34 0.99
C HIS A 88 10.53 -2.47 2.02
N ASP A 89 10.75 -3.72 1.61
CA ASP A 89 10.68 -4.87 2.50
C ASP A 89 11.71 -4.80 3.63
N ASP A 90 12.94 -4.35 3.33
CA ASP A 90 13.99 -4.14 4.32
C ASP A 90 13.60 -3.07 5.37
N GLU A 91 12.92 -2.00 4.95
CA GLU A 91 12.46 -0.94 5.87
C GLU A 91 11.42 -1.46 6.87
N HIS A 92 10.39 -2.16 6.36
CA HIS A 92 9.37 -2.78 7.21
C HIS A 92 9.97 -3.85 8.13
N SER A 93 10.92 -4.64 7.63
CA SER A 93 11.57 -5.68 8.43
C SER A 93 12.42 -5.10 9.56
N ARG A 94 13.10 -3.98 9.31
CA ARG A 94 13.88 -3.26 10.35
C ARG A 94 12.98 -2.67 11.42
N GLY A 95 11.82 -2.12 11.04
CA GLY A 95 10.83 -1.60 11.99
C GLY A 95 10.41 -2.66 13.01
N VAL A 96 10.02 -3.84 12.51
CA VAL A 96 9.62 -4.99 13.35
C VAL A 96 10.76 -5.44 14.28
N LEU A 97 12.00 -5.50 13.76
CA LEU A 97 13.16 -5.84 14.59
C LEU A 97 13.42 -4.77 15.66
N GLY A 98 13.28 -3.49 15.32
CA GLY A 98 13.44 -2.38 16.25
C GLY A 98 12.44 -2.43 17.41
N GLU A 99 11.17 -2.73 17.12
CA GLU A 99 10.13 -2.94 18.13
C GLU A 99 10.48 -4.12 19.06
N TYR A 100 10.88 -5.26 18.49
CA TYR A 100 11.29 -6.44 19.27
C TYR A 100 12.46 -6.15 20.21
N LEU A 101 13.49 -5.45 19.71
CA LEU A 101 14.69 -5.12 20.50
C LEU A 101 14.44 -4.04 21.55
N SER A 102 13.44 -3.17 21.34
CA SER A 102 13.08 -2.09 22.28
C SER A 102 12.20 -2.57 23.43
N GLY A 103 11.85 -3.86 23.48
CA GLY A 103 11.17 -4.49 24.61
C GLY A 103 9.68 -4.17 24.69
N GLY A 104 8.94 -4.49 23.62
CA GLY A 104 7.48 -4.34 23.55
C GLY A 104 6.70 -4.83 24.77
#